data_AF-A0AAJ2NTD0-F1
#
_entry.id   AF-A0AAJ2NTD0-F1
#
_cell.length_a   1.000
_cell.length_b   1.000
_cell.length_c   1.000
_cell.angle_alpha   90.00
_cell.angle_beta   90.00
_cell.angle_gamma   90.00
#
_symmetry.space_group_name_H-M   'P 1'
#
loop_
_entity.id
_entity.type
_entity.pdbx_description
1 polymer ?
#
loop_
_entity_poly.entity_id
_entity_poly.type
_entity_poly.pdbx_seq_one_letter_code
_entity_poly.pdbx_strand_id
1 'polypeptide(L)' 'VLHLLYARFWHKFLYDIGVVPTKEPFQRLFNQGMILGEGNEKMSKSKGNVVNPDDIIASHGADTLRLYEMFMGPLDASI' A
#
# COMPACT_ATOMS: atom_id res chain seq x y z
N VAL A 1 8.03 -6.49 -5.67
CA VAL A 1 8.23 -7.63 -6.59
C VAL A 1 8.22 -8.99 -5.89
N LEU A 2 8.78 -9.13 -4.67
CA LEU A 2 8.86 -10.41 -3.94
C LEU A 2 7.50 -11.12 -3.78
N HIS A 3 6.60 -10.57 -2.94
CA HIS A 3 5.35 -11.26 -2.59
C HIS A 3 4.47 -11.56 -3.83
N LEU A 4 4.42 -10.63 -4.80
CA LEU A 4 3.58 -10.76 -5.99
C LEU A 4 4.01 -11.94 -6.89
N LEU A 5 5.31 -12.23 -6.94
CA LEU A 5 5.81 -13.40 -7.66
C LEU A 5 5.44 -14.70 -6.94
N TYR A 6 5.73 -14.78 -5.64
CA TYR A 6 5.46 -15.98 -4.85
C TYR A 6 3.96 -16.30 -4.76
N ALA A 7 3.12 -15.28 -4.58
CA ALA A 7 1.68 -15.45 -4.54
C ALA A 7 1.14 -16.04 -5.86
N ARG A 8 1.62 -15.56 -7.01
CA ARG A 8 1.22 -16.11 -8.32
C ARG A 8 1.69 -17.54 -8.52
N PHE A 9 2.92 -17.86 -8.12
CA PHE A 9 3.45 -19.22 -8.21
C PHE A 9 2.57 -20.21 -7.42
N TRP A 10 2.34 -19.94 -6.14
CA TRP A 10 1.53 -20.80 -5.29
C TRP A 10 0.08 -20.86 -5.73
N HIS A 11 -0.50 -19.75 -6.19
CA HIS A 11 -1.87 -19.74 -6.70
C HIS A 11 -2.05 -20.65 -7.92
N LYS A 12 -1.05 -20.71 -8.82
CA LYS A 12 -1.06 -21.62 -9.97
C LYS A 12 -0.97 -23.08 -9.54
N PHE A 13 -0.08 -23.40 -8.60
CA PHE A 13 -0.02 -24.75 -8.03
C PHE A 13 -1.38 -25.15 -7.41
N LEU A 14 -1.99 -24.26 -6.63
CA LEU A 14 -3.31 -24.50 -6.02
C LEU A 14 -4.43 -24.64 -7.06
N TYR A 15 -4.34 -23.92 -8.16
CA TYR A 15 -5.27 -24.05 -9.28
C TYR A 15 -5.13 -25.43 -9.95
N ASP A 16 -3.90 -25.89 -10.19
CA ASP A 16 -3.63 -27.17 -10.85
C ASP A 16 -4.12 -28.37 -10.02
N ILE A 17 -4.05 -28.29 -8.69
CA ILE A 17 -4.61 -29.32 -7.78
C ILE A 17 -6.11 -29.13 -7.49
N GLY A 18 -6.77 -28.15 -8.12
CA GLY A 18 -8.21 -27.91 -7.99
C GLY A 18 -8.68 -27.25 -6.69
N VAL A 19 -7.78 -26.68 -5.89
CA VAL A 19 -8.11 -26.01 -4.62
C VAL A 19 -8.73 -24.63 -4.83
N VAL A 20 -8.35 -23.92 -5.90
CA VAL A 20 -8.91 -22.61 -6.25
C VAL A 20 -9.47 -22.61 -7.68
N PRO A 21 -10.58 -21.87 -7.94
CA PRO A 21 -11.26 -21.90 -9.24
C PRO A 21 -10.66 -20.97 -10.30
N THR A 22 -9.68 -20.13 -9.94
CA THR A 22 -9.11 -19.10 -10.85
C THR A 22 -7.60 -19.27 -11.01
N LYS A 23 -7.06 -18.95 -12.21
CA LYS A 23 -5.64 -19.13 -12.56
C LYS A 23 -4.68 -18.06 -12.01
N GLU A 24 -5.20 -16.91 -11.62
CA GLU A 24 -4.42 -15.78 -11.11
C GLU A 24 -5.10 -15.22 -9.85
N PRO A 25 -4.32 -14.82 -8.82
CA PRO A 25 -4.84 -14.28 -7.56
C PRO A 25 -5.31 -12.82 -7.66
N PHE A 26 -4.71 -12.04 -8.57
CA PHE A 26 -4.95 -10.60 -8.68
C PHE A 26 -5.30 -10.23 -10.13
N GLN A 27 -6.55 -9.85 -10.38
CA GLN A 27 -7.00 -9.48 -11.73
C GLN A 27 -6.52 -8.08 -12.14
N ARG A 28 -6.43 -7.17 -11.16
CA ARG A 28 -5.89 -5.82 -11.33
C ARG A 28 -5.02 -5.51 -10.13
N LEU A 29 -3.81 -5.03 -10.39
CA LEU A 29 -2.88 -4.56 -9.39
C LEU A 29 -2.75 -3.05 -9.52
N PHE A 30 -2.81 -2.34 -8.39
CA PHE A 30 -2.52 -0.92 -8.32
C PHE A 30 -1.42 -0.72 -7.27
N ASN A 31 -0.32 -0.06 -7.65
CA ASN A 31 0.77 0.23 -6.73
C ASN A 31 0.65 1.70 -6.34
N GLN A 32 0.35 1.94 -5.07
CA GLN A 32 0.31 3.28 -4.52
C GLN A 32 1.70 3.90 -4.50
N GLY A 33 1.76 5.21 -4.75
CA GLY A 33 2.96 5.99 -4.54
C GLY A 33 3.36 6.05 -3.08
N MET A 34 4.63 6.32 -2.83
CA MET A 34 5.14 6.43 -1.47
C MET A 34 4.88 7.83 -0.94
N ILE A 35 4.27 7.93 0.24
CA ILE A 35 4.19 9.19 0.99
C ILE A 35 5.57 9.47 1.60
N LEU A 36 6.13 10.62 1.29
CA LEU A 36 7.42 11.09 1.78
C LEU A 36 7.24 11.94 3.05
N GLY A 37 8.22 11.89 3.94
CA GLY A 37 8.30 12.76 5.10
C GLY A 37 9.02 14.07 4.74
N GLU A 38 9.27 14.89 5.76
CA GLU A 38 10.04 16.13 5.59
C GLU A 38 11.38 15.87 4.88
N GLY A 39 11.69 16.70 3.88
CA GLY A 39 12.91 16.56 3.08
C GLY A 39 12.84 15.57 1.91
N ASN A 40 11.64 15.16 1.47
CA ASN A 40 11.41 14.17 0.38
C ASN A 40 12.02 12.79 0.69
N GLU A 41 12.17 12.47 1.97
CA GLU A 41 12.67 11.17 2.39
C GLU A 41 11.53 10.21 2.65
N LYS A 42 11.67 8.96 2.18
CA LYS A 42 10.75 7.88 2.55
C LYS A 42 10.59 7.80 4.07
N MET A 43 9.35 7.88 4.54
CA MET A 43 9.02 7.65 5.94
C MET A 43 9.33 6.21 6.35
N SER A 44 10.03 6.04 7.47
CA SER A 44 10.28 4.72 8.05
C SER A 44 10.61 4.81 9.53
N LYS A 45 10.16 3.84 10.33
CA LYS A 45 10.43 3.79 11.77
C LYS A 45 11.93 3.81 12.08
N SER A 46 12.74 3.16 11.25
CA SER A 46 14.20 3.14 11.40
C SER A 46 14.87 4.50 11.20
N LYS A 47 14.22 5.42 10.49
CA LYS A 47 14.72 6.80 10.28
C LYS A 47 14.17 7.80 11.30
N GLY A 48 13.23 7.40 12.16
CA GLY A 48 12.62 8.30 13.14
C GLY A 48 11.74 9.43 12.55
N ASN A 49 11.45 9.39 11.24
CA ASN A 49 10.70 10.41 10.51
C ASN A 49 9.23 10.00 10.25
N VAL A 50 8.64 9.20 11.14
CA VAL A 50 7.27 8.71 10.99
C VAL A 50 6.31 9.66 11.69
N VAL A 51 5.25 10.05 11.00
CA VAL A 51 4.09 10.71 11.62
C VAL A 51 3.16 9.64 12.19
N ASN A 52 2.77 9.79 13.46
CA ASN A 52 1.82 8.88 14.09
C ASN A 52 0.38 9.23 13.62
N PRO A 53 -0.35 8.31 12.96
CA PRO A 53 -1.71 8.59 12.50
C PRO A 53 -2.68 8.87 13.65
N ASP A 54 -2.45 8.31 14.84
CA ASP A 54 -3.34 8.52 15.99
C ASP A 54 -3.37 9.99 16.43
N ASP A 55 -2.23 10.68 16.35
CA ASP A 55 -2.13 12.10 16.71
C ASP A 55 -2.89 12.98 15.70
N ILE A 56 -2.87 12.60 14.42
CA ILE A 56 -3.62 13.29 13.36
C ILE A 56 -5.11 13.03 13.49
N ILE A 57 -5.51 11.80 13.80
CA ILE A 57 -6.92 11.45 14.02
C ILE A 57 -7.47 12.18 15.24
N ALA A 58 -6.72 12.25 16.34
CA ALA A 58 -7.15 12.95 17.55
C ALA A 58 -7.31 14.46 17.33
N SER A 59 -6.48 15.07 16.47
CA SER A 59 -6.49 16.52 16.23
C SER A 59 -7.41 16.96 15.09
N HIS A 60 -7.50 16.19 14.00
CA HIS A 60 -8.18 16.58 12.76
C HIS A 60 -9.28 15.60 12.31
N GLY A 61 -9.38 14.42 12.94
CA GLY A 61 -10.35 13.38 12.59
C GLY A 61 -9.88 12.47 11.44
N ALA A 62 -10.46 11.27 11.40
CA ALA A 62 -10.10 10.25 10.41
C ALA A 62 -10.50 10.64 8.97
N ASP A 63 -11.60 11.37 8.79
CA ASP A 63 -12.06 11.79 7.46
C ASP A 63 -11.09 12.78 6.83
N THR A 64 -10.56 13.72 7.62
CA THR A 64 -9.56 14.68 7.17
C THR A 64 -8.30 13.97 6.67
N LEU A 65 -7.80 12.99 7.44
CA LEU A 65 -6.62 12.19 7.05
C LEU A 65 -6.85 11.49 5.70
N ARG A 66 -7.99 10.79 5.56
CA ARG A 66 -8.31 10.03 4.34
C ARG A 66 -8.48 10.92 3.13
N LEU A 67 -9.19 12.04 3.27
CA LEU A 67 -9.38 13.00 2.19
C LEU A 67 -8.07 13.65 1.79
N TYR A 68 -7.24 14.02 2.77
CA TYR A 68 -5.93 14.58 2.51
C TYR A 68 -5.06 13.62 1.71
N GLU A 69 -4.88 12.37 2.17
CA GLU A 69 -4.07 11.36 1.47
C GLU A 69 -4.51 11.14 0.02
N MET A 70 -5.82 11.15 -0.26
CA MET A 70 -6.35 10.98 -1.61
C MET A 70 -6.24 12.26 -2.47
N PHE A 71 -6.06 13.43 -1.86
CA PHE A 71 -5.99 14.72 -2.53
C PHE A 71 -4.57 15.22 -2.76
N MET A 72 -3.56 14.65 -2.09
CA MET A 72 -2.15 15.04 -2.26
C MET A 72 -1.67 14.94 -3.71
N GLY A 73 -2.23 14.03 -4.50
CA GLY A 73 -1.98 13.93 -5.93
C GLY A 73 -2.44 12.58 -6.50
N PRO A 74 -1.97 12.22 -7.71
CA PRO A 74 -2.26 10.93 -8.30
C PRO A 74 -1.84 9.78 -7.38
N LEU A 75 -2.68 8.75 -7.25
CA LEU A 75 -2.49 7.67 -6.27
C LEU A 75 -1.22 6.84 -6.50
N ASP A 76 -0.66 6.86 -7.71
CA ASP A 76 0.59 6.17 -8.10
C ASP A 76 1.84 7.06 -7.99
N ALA A 77 1.68 8.36 -7.75
CA ALA A 77 2.79 9.31 -7.62
C ALA A 77 3.39 9.29 -6.21
N SER A 78 4.73 9.32 -6.12
CA SER A 78 5.41 9.50 -4.83
C SER A 78 5.49 10.99 -4.51
N ILE A 79 4.92 11.38 -3.37
CA ILE A 79 4.68 12.77 -2.97
C ILE A 79 5.06 12.93 -1.51
#